data_AF-A0A126QWY3-F1
#
_entry.id   AF-A0A126QWY3-F1
#
_cell.length_a   1.000
_cell.length_b   1.000
_cell.length_c   1.000
_cell.angle_alpha   90.00
_cell.angle_beta   90.00
_cell.angle_gamma   90.00
#
_symmetry.space_group_name_H-M   'P 1'
#
loop_
_entity.id
_entity.type
_entity.pdbx_description
1 polymer ?
#
loop_
_entity_poly.entity_id
_entity_poly.type
_entity_poly.pdbx_seq_one_letter_code
_entity_poly.pdbx_strand_id
1 'polypeptide(L)'
;MDKKIAIIIIVVFCLLCVCSYLIFEPGRNITYHQINLTNSCSAQVPLTDKSSTYTDNLDIIYYCDYDYGLNITSFNNGSPVTASQGLLRFENIKQETLGSEKKSDAGFTYYKNNNLGTYTVFVEDKKSNNFILISSKDLTILTKVYNSLEARIIVTDDELEDMHSGNSSNNSSSYY
;
A
#
# COMPACT_ATOMS: atom_id res chain seq x y z
N MET A 1 28.05 -28.34 -42.26
CA MET A 1 27.17 -27.18 -42.00
C MET A 1 28.06 -26.00 -41.68
N ASP A 2 28.04 -24.95 -42.50
CA ASP A 2 28.95 -23.83 -42.34
C ASP A 2 28.67 -23.08 -41.04
N LYS A 3 29.73 -22.73 -40.30
CA LYS A 3 29.62 -22.01 -39.02
C LYS A 3 28.77 -20.74 -39.13
N LYS A 4 28.76 -20.10 -40.31
CA LYS A 4 27.93 -18.92 -40.61
C LYS A 4 26.43 -19.25 -40.63
N ILE A 5 26.05 -20.39 -41.20
CA ILE A 5 24.65 -20.85 -41.25
C ILE A 5 24.16 -21.22 -39.84
N ALA A 6 25.01 -21.84 -39.02
CA ALA A 6 24.68 -22.15 -37.63
C ALA A 6 24.40 -20.90 -36.79
N ILE A 7 25.21 -19.84 -36.94
CA ILE A 7 25.04 -18.58 -36.22
C ILE A 7 23.71 -17.91 -36.59
N ILE A 8 23.36 -17.88 -37.88
CA ILE A 8 22.10 -17.28 -38.34
C ILE A 8 20.89 -18.01 -37.74
N ILE A 9 20.92 -19.34 -37.69
CA ILE A 9 19.83 -20.14 -37.12
C ILE A 9 19.66 -19.83 -35.62
N ILE A 10 20.74 -19.69 -34.87
CA ILE A 10 20.70 -19.36 -33.44
C ILE A 10 20.10 -17.96 -33.21
N VAL A 11 20.52 -16.97 -33.99
CA VAL A 11 20.00 -15.59 -33.86
C VAL A 11 18.50 -15.55 -34.17
N VAL A 12 18.05 -16.24 -35.21
CA VAL A 12 16.63 -16.34 -35.56
C VAL A 12 15.83 -17.04 -34.47
N PHE A 13 16.38 -18.10 -33.88
CA PHE A 13 15.74 -18.81 -32.77
C PHE A 13 15.59 -17.92 -31.53
N CYS A 14 16.64 -17.19 -31.14
CA CYS A 14 16.59 -16.25 -30.03
C CYS A 14 15.56 -15.12 -30.28
N LEU A 15 15.51 -14.58 -31.50
CA LEU A 15 14.52 -13.57 -31.89
C LEU A 15 13.09 -14.11 -31.77
N LEU A 16 12.85 -15.34 -32.24
CA LEU A 16 11.54 -15.99 -32.10
C LEU A 16 11.13 -16.19 -30.64
N CYS A 17 12.06 -16.55 -29.75
CA CYS A 17 11.80 -16.67 -28.32
C CYS A 17 11.47 -15.32 -27.65
N VAL A 18 12.16 -14.24 -28.02
CA VAL A 18 11.88 -12.90 -27.49
C VAL A 18 10.54 -12.39 -28.03
N CYS A 19 10.28 -12.57 -29.32
CA CYS A 19 9.00 -12.18 -29.92
C CYS A 19 7.83 -12.98 -29.33
N SER A 20 8.00 -14.29 -29.09
CA SER A 20 6.95 -15.08 -28.44
C SER A 20 6.72 -14.63 -27.00
N TYR A 21 7.77 -14.35 -26.23
CA TYR A 21 7.63 -13.79 -24.88
C TYR A 21 6.82 -12.49 -24.88
N LEU A 22 7.09 -11.58 -25.82
CA LEU A 22 6.37 -10.30 -25.94
C LEU A 22 4.89 -10.45 -26.39
N ILE A 23 4.57 -11.51 -27.15
CA ILE A 23 3.20 -11.79 -27.60
C ILE A 23 2.39 -12.54 -26.53
N PHE A 24 3.07 -13.38 -25.75
CA PHE A 24 2.46 -14.26 -24.75
C PHE A 24 2.56 -13.77 -23.31
N GLU A 25 3.19 -12.63 -23.03
CA GLU A 25 2.87 -11.89 -21.80
C GLU A 25 1.44 -11.36 -21.96
N PRO A 26 0.43 -11.95 -21.27
CA PRO A 26 -0.84 -11.27 -21.19
C PRO A 26 -0.54 -9.96 -20.47
N GLY A 27 -0.68 -8.83 -21.17
CA GLY A 27 -0.85 -7.57 -20.49
C GLY A 27 -1.91 -7.81 -19.43
N ARG A 28 -1.53 -7.79 -18.15
CA ARG A 28 -2.43 -8.01 -17.02
C ARG A 28 -3.45 -6.87 -17.06
N ASN A 29 -4.50 -7.06 -17.85
CA ASN A 29 -5.61 -6.12 -17.99
C ASN A 29 -6.47 -6.27 -16.76
N ILE A 30 -6.04 -5.64 -15.67
CA ILE A 30 -6.81 -5.54 -14.44
C ILE A 30 -7.81 -4.41 -14.66
N THR A 31 -9.10 -4.72 -14.62
CA THR A 31 -10.15 -3.70 -14.59
C THR A 31 -10.26 -3.13 -13.18
N TYR A 32 -10.42 -1.81 -13.08
CA TYR A 32 -10.55 -1.12 -11.81
C TYR A 32 -11.93 -0.49 -11.68
N HIS A 33 -12.43 -0.41 -10.45
CA HIS A 33 -13.66 0.30 -10.11
C HIS A 33 -13.41 1.19 -8.88
N GLN A 34 -14.22 2.23 -8.73
CA GLN A 34 -14.08 3.19 -7.63
C GLN A 34 -14.84 2.69 -6.41
N ILE A 35 -14.20 2.79 -5.24
CA ILE A 35 -14.79 2.53 -3.92
C ILE A 35 -14.61 3.75 -3.02
N ASN A 36 -15.57 3.98 -2.13
CA ASN A 36 -15.45 5.01 -1.10
C ASN A 36 -14.72 4.42 0.11
N LEU A 37 -13.59 5.03 0.47
CA LEU A 37 -12.81 4.66 1.64
C LEU A 37 -13.28 5.39 2.89
N THR A 38 -13.75 6.63 2.72
CA THR A 38 -14.45 7.43 3.73
C THR A 38 -15.49 8.31 3.00
N ASN A 39 -16.22 9.14 3.73
CA ASN A 39 -17.15 10.11 3.12
C ASN A 39 -16.47 11.18 2.27
N SER A 40 -15.16 11.34 2.40
CA SER A 40 -14.37 12.39 1.73
C SER A 40 -13.18 11.84 0.94
N CYS A 41 -13.05 10.50 0.84
CA CYS A 41 -11.98 9.86 0.10
C CYS A 41 -12.47 8.61 -0.61
N SER A 42 -12.02 8.45 -1.86
CA SER A 42 -12.23 7.27 -2.67
C SER A 42 -10.92 6.80 -3.29
N ALA A 43 -10.91 5.54 -3.74
CA ALA A 43 -9.81 4.93 -4.48
C ALA A 43 -10.33 4.01 -5.57
N GLN A 44 -9.52 3.76 -6.60
CA GLN A 44 -9.74 2.72 -7.59
C GLN A 44 -9.09 1.42 -7.13
N VAL A 45 -9.87 0.34 -7.10
CA VAL A 45 -9.42 -1.01 -6.72
C VAL A 45 -9.74 -2.01 -7.83
N PRO A 46 -9.02 -3.14 -7.92
CA PRO A 46 -9.32 -4.19 -8.86
C PRO A 46 -10.78 -4.66 -8.74
N LEU A 47 -11.44 -4.88 -9.88
CA LEU A 47 -12.76 -5.48 -9.93
C LEU A 47 -12.62 -7.00 -9.79
N THR A 48 -12.98 -7.54 -8.64
CA THR A 48 -12.93 -8.98 -8.34
C THR A 48 -14.19 -9.45 -7.61
N ASP A 49 -14.54 -10.72 -7.83
CA ASP A 49 -15.64 -11.38 -7.13
C ASP A 49 -15.25 -11.82 -5.71
N LYS A 50 -13.95 -11.76 -5.38
CA LYS A 50 -13.41 -12.10 -4.05
C LYS A 50 -12.96 -10.86 -3.30
N SER A 51 -13.86 -9.88 -3.24
CA SER A 51 -13.71 -8.69 -2.43
C SER A 51 -14.71 -8.68 -1.29
N SER A 52 -14.36 -7.99 -0.20
CA SER A 52 -15.27 -7.76 0.94
C SER A 52 -14.99 -6.41 1.56
N THR A 53 -16.05 -5.78 2.06
CA THR A 53 -15.97 -4.52 2.80
C THR A 53 -16.68 -4.67 4.14
N TYR A 54 -16.05 -4.22 5.20
CA TYR A 54 -16.59 -4.25 6.56
C TYR A 54 -16.27 -2.94 7.28
N THR A 55 -17.20 -2.46 8.11
CA THR A 55 -16.98 -1.31 8.99
C THR A 55 -17.15 -1.78 10.43
N ASP A 56 -16.16 -1.53 11.27
CA ASP A 56 -16.26 -1.87 12.70
C ASP A 56 -17.05 -0.83 13.50
N ASN A 57 -17.22 -1.08 14.80
CA ASN A 57 -17.91 -0.19 15.72
C ASN A 57 -17.14 1.09 16.07
N LEU A 58 -15.94 1.27 15.52
CA LEU A 58 -15.10 2.46 15.66
C LEU A 58 -15.04 3.27 14.36
N ASP A 59 -15.93 2.99 13.40
CA ASP A 59 -15.97 3.59 12.07
C ASP A 59 -14.70 3.37 11.24
N ILE A 60 -13.93 2.33 11.54
CA ILE A 60 -12.81 1.91 10.69
C ILE A 60 -13.37 1.02 9.58
N ILE A 61 -13.08 1.40 8.35
CA ILE A 61 -13.50 0.70 7.15
C ILE A 61 -12.34 -0.20 6.67
N TYR A 62 -12.65 -1.46 6.42
CA TYR A 62 -11.74 -2.47 5.92
C TYR A 62 -12.25 -2.95 4.56
N TYR A 63 -11.45 -2.77 3.53
CA TYR A 63 -11.65 -3.38 2.21
C TYR A 63 -10.58 -4.44 1.99
N CYS A 64 -10.97 -5.64 1.61
CA CYS A 64 -10.06 -6.75 1.31
C CYS A 64 -10.40 -7.35 -0.05
N ASP A 65 -9.39 -7.49 -0.92
CA ASP A 65 -9.45 -8.25 -2.17
C ASP A 65 -8.47 -9.43 -2.07
N TYR A 66 -9.02 -10.63 -2.07
CA TYR A 66 -8.26 -11.86 -1.84
C TYR A 66 -7.52 -12.36 -3.08
N ASP A 67 -7.96 -11.99 -4.29
CA ASP A 67 -7.29 -12.42 -5.53
C ASP A 67 -5.96 -11.69 -5.72
N TYR A 68 -5.90 -10.43 -5.29
CA TYR A 68 -4.69 -9.61 -5.37
C TYR A 68 -3.98 -9.40 -4.03
N GLY A 69 -4.55 -9.91 -2.94
CA GLY A 69 -4.02 -9.72 -1.59
C GLY A 69 -3.92 -8.25 -1.21
N LEU A 70 -4.88 -7.45 -1.67
CA LEU A 70 -4.98 -6.02 -1.40
C LEU A 70 -5.87 -5.81 -0.18
N ASN A 71 -5.36 -5.13 0.84
CA ASN A 71 -6.14 -4.70 1.99
C ASN A 71 -6.01 -3.19 2.15
N ILE A 72 -7.14 -2.50 2.30
CA ILE A 72 -7.23 -1.08 2.57
C ILE A 72 -7.95 -0.89 3.88
N THR A 73 -7.28 -0.24 4.84
CA THR A 73 -7.88 0.19 6.09
C THR A 73 -8.00 1.71 6.05
N SER A 74 -9.19 2.24 6.28
CA SER A 74 -9.43 3.67 6.28
C SER A 74 -10.23 4.11 7.50
N PHE A 75 -9.88 5.30 8.02
CA PHE A 75 -10.51 5.88 9.19
C PHE A 75 -10.64 7.39 9.01
N ASN A 76 -11.77 7.97 9.41
CA ASN A 76 -11.96 9.42 9.43
C ASN A 76 -12.07 9.91 10.88
N ASN A 77 -11.08 10.67 11.34
CA ASN A 77 -11.04 11.20 12.70
C ASN A 77 -11.91 12.47 12.89
N GLY A 78 -12.73 12.83 11.89
CA GLY A 78 -13.71 13.92 11.99
C GLY A 78 -15.00 13.54 12.71
N SER A 79 -15.25 12.23 12.94
CA SER A 79 -16.42 11.75 13.68
C SER A 79 -16.20 11.84 15.20
N PRO A 80 -16.95 12.67 15.96
CA PRO A 80 -16.69 12.90 17.38
C PRO A 80 -17.01 11.71 18.29
N VAL A 81 -17.76 10.70 17.81
CA VAL A 81 -18.25 9.58 18.62
C VAL A 81 -17.16 8.53 18.85
N THR A 82 -16.25 8.36 17.89
CA THR A 82 -15.28 7.25 17.82
C THR A 82 -13.83 7.71 17.68
N ALA A 83 -13.60 9.02 17.48
CA ALA A 83 -12.30 9.65 17.21
C ALA A 83 -11.10 9.08 17.99
N SER A 84 -11.12 9.11 19.33
CA SER A 84 -9.95 8.75 20.13
C SER A 84 -9.64 7.24 20.13
N GLN A 85 -10.67 6.40 20.24
CA GLN A 85 -10.51 4.94 20.26
C GLN A 85 -10.24 4.39 18.85
N GLY A 86 -10.90 4.93 17.83
CA GLY A 86 -10.68 4.62 16.43
C GLY A 86 -9.26 4.98 16.00
N LEU A 87 -8.76 6.17 16.37
CA LEU A 87 -7.39 6.56 16.06
C LEU A 87 -6.36 5.64 16.72
N LEU A 88 -6.53 5.31 18.01
CA LEU A 88 -5.64 4.37 18.70
C LEU A 88 -5.65 2.98 18.06
N ARG A 89 -6.84 2.49 17.68
CA ARG A 89 -6.98 1.19 16.99
C ARG A 89 -6.32 1.22 15.62
N PHE A 90 -6.50 2.30 14.86
CA PHE A 90 -5.89 2.50 13.57
C PHE A 90 -4.37 2.53 13.67
N GLU A 91 -3.81 3.25 14.65
CA GLU A 91 -2.36 3.28 14.89
C GLU A 91 -1.80 1.90 15.23
N ASN A 92 -2.51 1.09 16.03
CA ASN A 92 -2.10 -0.30 16.27
C ASN A 92 -2.09 -1.13 14.98
N ILE A 93 -3.14 -1.00 14.15
CA ILE A 93 -3.20 -1.68 12.84
C ILE A 93 -2.04 -1.22 11.96
N LYS A 94 -1.74 0.09 11.94
CA LYS A 94 -0.59 0.65 11.23
C LYS A 94 0.70 -0.04 11.68
N GLN A 95 0.99 -0.11 12.97
CA GLN A 95 2.22 -0.76 13.46
C GLN A 95 2.31 -2.25 13.12
N GLU A 96 1.20 -2.99 13.12
CA GLU A 96 1.16 -4.42 12.79
C GLU A 96 1.41 -4.70 11.29
N THR A 97 0.99 -3.79 10.43
CA THR A 97 0.95 -3.98 8.97
C THR A 97 2.05 -3.21 8.24
N LEU A 98 2.55 -2.13 8.83
CA LEU A 98 3.65 -1.36 8.30
C LEU A 98 4.90 -2.24 8.31
N GLY A 99 5.58 -2.30 7.18
CA GLY A 99 6.88 -2.98 7.09
C GLY A 99 7.97 -2.18 7.80
N SER A 100 9.04 -2.86 8.20
CA SER A 100 10.24 -2.20 8.74
C SER A 100 11.18 -1.66 7.66
N GLU A 101 11.07 -2.16 6.42
CA GLU A 101 11.90 -1.72 5.31
C GLU A 101 11.22 -0.62 4.50
N LYS A 102 11.58 0.64 4.74
CA LYS A 102 11.20 1.77 3.88
C LYS A 102 11.93 1.68 2.54
N LYS A 103 11.20 1.75 1.43
CA LYS A 103 11.73 1.78 0.05
C LYS A 103 11.07 2.91 -0.72
N SER A 104 11.77 3.41 -1.73
CA SER A 104 11.24 4.39 -2.66
C SER A 104 11.55 3.94 -4.08
N ASP A 105 10.54 3.91 -4.93
CA ASP A 105 10.67 3.60 -6.35
C ASP A 105 9.85 4.60 -7.17
N ALA A 106 10.46 5.20 -8.19
CA ALA A 106 9.84 6.21 -9.06
C ALA A 106 9.05 7.34 -8.34
N GLY A 107 9.49 7.77 -7.15
CA GLY A 107 8.83 8.80 -6.34
C GLY A 107 7.65 8.31 -5.48
N PHE A 108 7.43 7.00 -5.42
CA PHE A 108 6.47 6.34 -4.54
C PHE A 108 7.21 5.69 -3.37
N THR A 109 6.95 6.17 -2.15
CA THR A 109 7.52 5.61 -0.91
C THR A 109 6.56 4.60 -0.31
N TYR A 110 7.07 3.41 -0.01
CA TYR A 110 6.31 2.32 0.61
C TYR A 110 7.18 1.56 1.62
N TYR A 111 6.53 0.76 2.45
CA TYR A 111 7.15 -0.08 3.46
C TYR A 111 6.96 -1.54 3.08
N LYS A 112 8.04 -2.33 3.07
CA LYS A 112 7.98 -3.76 2.78
C LYS A 112 7.94 -4.54 4.08
N ASN A 113 6.88 -5.33 4.28
CA ASN A 113 6.78 -6.29 5.37
C ASN A 113 7.18 -7.67 4.85
N ASN A 114 8.42 -8.10 5.14
CA ASN A 114 8.93 -9.39 4.67
C ASN A 114 8.20 -10.59 5.31
N ASN A 115 7.65 -10.44 6.51
CA ASN A 115 6.95 -11.52 7.20
C ASN A 115 5.61 -11.83 6.52
N LEU A 116 4.89 -10.79 6.10
CA LEU A 116 3.60 -10.90 5.43
C LEU A 116 3.73 -11.01 3.89
N GLY A 117 4.91 -10.68 3.35
CA GLY A 117 5.15 -10.60 1.91
C GLY A 117 4.36 -9.48 1.25
N THR A 118 4.13 -8.37 1.97
CA THR A 118 3.30 -7.24 1.53
C THR A 118 4.11 -5.97 1.41
N TYR A 119 3.64 -5.10 0.53
CA TYR A 119 4.03 -3.71 0.40
C TYR A 119 2.91 -2.86 0.97
N THR A 120 3.24 -1.89 1.82
CA THR A 120 2.28 -1.07 2.56
C THR A 120 2.59 0.41 2.36
N VAL A 121 1.58 1.24 2.11
CA VAL A 121 1.67 2.70 2.16
C VAL A 121 0.67 3.24 3.17
N PHE A 122 1.09 4.27 3.89
CA PHE A 122 0.24 5.03 4.79
C PHE A 122 0.06 6.44 4.21
N VAL A 123 -1.18 6.93 4.22
CA VAL A 123 -1.59 8.23 3.71
C VAL A 123 -2.44 8.91 4.76
N GLU A 124 -2.09 10.14 5.10
CA GLU A 124 -2.85 11.00 6.00
C GLU A 124 -3.26 12.28 5.28
N ASP A 125 -4.56 12.45 5.09
CA ASP A 125 -5.13 13.72 4.65
C ASP A 125 -5.60 14.52 5.87
N LYS A 126 -4.70 15.38 6.36
CA LYS A 126 -4.92 16.29 7.49
C LYS A 126 -6.08 17.26 7.26
N LYS A 127 -6.41 17.62 6.00
CA LYS A 127 -7.50 18.55 5.71
C LYS A 127 -8.86 17.91 5.97
N SER A 128 -8.99 16.65 5.59
CA SER A 128 -10.24 15.89 5.71
C SER A 128 -10.25 14.95 6.92
N ASN A 129 -9.17 14.92 7.72
CA ASN A 129 -8.94 13.98 8.82
C ASN A 129 -9.03 12.51 8.39
N ASN A 130 -8.59 12.18 7.16
CA ASN A 130 -8.58 10.80 6.68
C ASN A 130 -7.22 10.15 6.94
N PHE A 131 -7.26 8.93 7.47
CA PHE A 131 -6.12 8.05 7.65
C PHE A 131 -6.37 6.81 6.80
N ILE A 132 -5.44 6.50 5.91
CA ILE A 132 -5.60 5.43 4.93
C ILE A 132 -4.32 4.61 4.92
N LEU A 133 -4.48 3.30 5.04
CA LEU A 133 -3.41 2.34 4.98
C LEU A 133 -3.75 1.34 3.88
N ILE A 134 -2.88 1.24 2.88
CA ILE A 134 -3.05 0.33 1.74
C ILE A 134 -1.92 -0.68 1.82
N SER A 135 -2.24 -1.97 1.79
CA SER A 135 -1.27 -3.06 1.71
C SER A 135 -1.60 -3.99 0.55
N SER A 136 -0.60 -4.49 -0.16
CA SER A 136 -0.78 -5.41 -1.28
C SER A 136 0.43 -6.34 -1.42
N LYS A 137 0.21 -7.57 -1.90
CA LYS A 137 1.32 -8.45 -2.31
C LYS A 137 1.91 -8.06 -3.67
N ASP A 138 1.18 -7.28 -4.45
CA ASP A 138 1.56 -6.80 -5.77
C ASP A 138 1.84 -5.30 -5.73
N LEU A 139 3.08 -4.91 -5.99
CA LEU A 139 3.54 -3.52 -5.97
C LEU A 139 2.87 -2.69 -7.09
N THR A 140 2.58 -3.28 -8.24
CA THR A 140 1.90 -2.58 -9.34
C THR A 140 0.47 -2.20 -8.93
N ILE A 141 -0.23 -3.11 -8.25
CA ILE A 141 -1.58 -2.85 -7.72
C ILE A 141 -1.51 -1.80 -6.61
N LEU A 142 -0.56 -1.93 -5.67
CA LEU A 142 -0.37 -0.94 -4.61
C LEU A 142 -0.22 0.47 -5.18
N THR A 143 0.71 0.62 -6.12
CA THR A 143 1.02 1.90 -6.76
C THR A 143 -0.19 2.44 -7.54
N LYS A 144 -0.94 1.58 -8.22
CA LYS A 144 -2.14 1.99 -8.98
C LYS A 144 -3.25 2.50 -8.06
N VAL A 145 -3.52 1.77 -6.96
CA VAL A 145 -4.52 2.15 -5.95
C VAL A 145 -4.08 3.46 -5.28
N TYR A 146 -2.84 3.55 -4.82
CA TYR A 146 -2.29 4.77 -4.21
C TYR A 146 -2.42 5.99 -5.13
N ASN A 147 -2.02 5.88 -6.40
CA ASN A 147 -2.09 6.99 -7.36
C ASN A 147 -3.54 7.39 -7.71
N SER A 148 -4.52 6.55 -7.40
CA SER A 148 -5.94 6.83 -7.63
C SER A 148 -6.64 7.48 -6.45
N LEU A 149 -5.96 7.62 -5.30
CA LEU A 149 -6.54 8.27 -4.11
C LEU A 149 -6.91 9.72 -4.43
N GLU A 150 -8.15 10.08 -4.14
CA GLU A 150 -8.60 11.48 -4.22
C GLU A 150 -8.02 12.33 -3.07
N ALA A 151 -7.63 11.70 -1.97
CA ALA A 151 -6.94 12.33 -0.84
C ALA A 151 -5.49 12.69 -1.24
N ARG A 152 -5.27 13.94 -1.67
CA ARG A 152 -3.92 14.47 -1.94
C ARG A 152 -3.38 15.26 -0.75
N ILE A 153 -2.87 14.58 0.28
CA ILE A 153 -1.78 15.09 1.12
C ILE A 153 -0.87 13.90 1.44
N ILE A 154 0.41 14.02 1.07
CA ILE A 154 1.47 13.08 1.38
C ILE A 154 2.15 13.61 2.65
N VAL A 155 2.26 12.80 3.70
CA VAL A 155 3.14 13.13 4.83
C VAL A 155 4.58 13.00 4.34
N THR A 156 5.19 14.14 4.01
CA THR A 156 6.64 14.26 3.80
C THR A 156 7.34 14.12 5.14
N ASP A 157 8.12 13.04 5.27
CA ASP A 157 9.27 12.68 6.14
C ASP A 157 9.57 13.36 7.51
N ASP A 158 8.98 14.49 7.89
CA ASP A 158 9.36 15.20 9.11
C ASP A 158 8.67 14.69 10.40
N GLU A 159 7.73 13.74 10.32
CA GLU A 159 6.94 13.28 11.49
C GLU A 159 7.20 11.82 11.91
N LEU A 160 8.14 11.11 11.28
CA LEU A 160 8.44 9.70 11.57
C LEU A 160 9.69 9.48 12.44
N GLU A 161 10.49 10.52 12.72
CA GLU A 161 11.68 10.40 13.60
C GLU A 161 11.33 10.32 15.09
N ASP A 162 10.13 10.73 15.52
CA ASP A 162 9.75 10.73 16.94
C ASP A 162 9.32 9.37 17.49
N MET A 163 9.15 8.33 16.65
CA MET A 163 8.73 7.00 17.10
C MET A 163 9.89 6.07 17.50
N HIS A 164 11.15 6.52 17.52
CA HIS A 164 12.29 5.71 17.96
C HIS A 164 13.04 6.25 19.21
N SER A 165 12.59 7.34 19.81
CA SER A 165 13.13 7.82 21.09
C SER A 165 12.24 7.38 22.26
N GLY A 166 12.39 6.11 22.64
CA GLY A 166 11.63 5.52 23.75
C GLY A 166 12.43 4.50 24.53
N ASN A 167 13.52 4.90 25.19
CA ASN A 167 13.80 4.51 26.59
C ASN A 167 15.11 5.10 27.15
N SER A 168 15.01 5.94 28.17
CA SER A 168 15.55 5.61 29.51
C SER A 168 15.16 6.68 30.53
N SER A 169 14.30 6.25 31.43
CA SER A 169 14.18 6.70 32.82
C SER A 169 15.46 7.28 33.42
N ASN A 170 15.36 8.43 34.10
CA ASN A 170 15.53 8.42 35.55
C ASN A 170 14.92 9.63 36.25
N ASN A 171 14.18 9.28 37.29
CA ASN A 171 13.47 10.12 38.23
C ASN A 171 14.42 10.52 39.36
N SER A 172 14.28 11.74 39.91
CA SER A 172 14.69 12.27 41.25
C SER A 172 14.95 13.77 41.13
N SER A 173 14.62 14.71 42.02
CA SER A 173 13.77 14.84 43.21
C SER A 173 14.05 16.25 43.74
N SER A 174 13.00 17.00 44.10
CA SER A 174 12.92 18.03 45.15
C SER A 174 13.99 19.14 45.23
N TYR A 175 13.55 20.37 44.98
CA TYR A 175 14.26 21.61 45.33
C TYR A 175 14.26 21.87 46.84
N TYR A 176 15.43 22.22 47.37
CA TYR A 176 15.62 23.18 48.46
C TYR A 176 16.56 24.28 47.94
#